data_AF-A0A397WMA1-F1
#
_entry.id   AF-A0A397WMA1-F1
#
_cell.length_a   1.000
_cell.length_b   1.000
_cell.length_c   1.000
_cell.angle_alpha   90.00
_cell.angle_beta   90.00
_cell.angle_gamma   90.00
#
_symmetry.space_group_name_H-M   'P 1'
#
loop_
_entity.id
_entity.type
_entity.pdbx_description
1 polymer ?
#
loop_
_entity_poly.entity_id
_entity_poly.type
_entity_poly.pdbx_seq_one_letter_code
_entity_poly.pdbx_strand_id
1 'polypeptide(L)'
;MLLKGELRKFYENNREVVEDIVQISQNREVGYLLENMKFGNRPSVIENTGDIFNLIDKGAVSFHISLERWSNPLMLKEVKSKREMNDLRIGWDLILDIDSENIEVSKIIAREILDFLFEKDIKKVYIKYSGGKGFHIAIPWETFPERIEYTKKEDLVEEETKNLFPDLAREMALYIMEKTKERLEKRATYKYPEIFEKIDKDSISSLIKIDTIAISNRHLIRCLYSINEKTGRISIPIDVRNIEKFNPKYAEINNFVYEGIPFLTEEIKDGYKIERFLRDVINWKINNMLVSGRTFIETTSIETPEEEKIKRKLKIEKNKYKGKISEDLFPPCIKNILSGVSDGRKRSIFILINFLKNIGWEFDEINKKLIEWNNKLEDPLRERYIDYQIEWHKRAYSKDKQYLPPNCDNEMYYKEIGVCQPDEVCKYIKNPILYPYKKLGLKKESKK
;
A
#
# COMPACT_ATOMS: atom_id res chain seq x y z
N MET A 1 13.80 22.92 13.21
CA MET A 1 12.37 22.85 13.55
C MET A 1 11.84 24.25 13.40
N LEU A 2 10.89 24.47 12.49
CA LEU A 2 10.32 25.80 12.24
C LEU A 2 9.60 26.29 13.50
N LEU A 3 9.76 27.58 13.83
CA LEU A 3 9.06 28.16 14.96
C LEU A 3 7.57 28.31 14.59
N LYS A 4 6.66 27.98 15.50
CA LYS A 4 5.20 28.12 15.31
C LYS A 4 4.79 29.50 14.76
N GLY A 5 5.47 30.56 15.18
CA GLY A 5 5.22 31.93 14.68
C GLY A 5 5.59 32.12 13.21
N GLU A 6 6.63 31.45 12.71
CA GLU A 6 7.03 31.51 11.30
C GLU A 6 6.03 30.77 10.41
N LEU A 7 5.56 29.60 10.87
CA LEU A 7 4.53 28.81 10.17
C LEU A 7 3.22 29.60 10.03
N ARG A 8 2.75 30.18 11.13
CA ARG A 8 1.52 30.96 11.15
C ARG A 8 1.63 32.16 10.20
N LYS A 9 2.70 32.93 10.31
CA LYS A 9 2.96 34.10 9.46
C LYS A 9 3.04 33.74 7.98
N PHE A 10 3.61 32.58 7.64
CA PHE A 10 3.63 32.09 6.26
C PHE A 10 2.19 31.92 5.72
N TYR A 11 1.34 31.19 6.44
CA TYR A 11 -0.04 30.96 5.99
C TYR A 11 -0.89 32.23 6.01
N GLU A 12 -0.71 33.14 6.98
CA GLU A 12 -1.40 34.43 7.01
C GLU A 12 -1.06 35.31 5.80
N ASN A 13 0.19 35.25 5.32
CA ASN A 13 0.66 36.03 4.18
C ASN A 13 0.36 35.40 2.81
N ASN A 14 -0.11 34.15 2.76
CA ASN A 14 -0.36 33.41 1.52
C ASN A 14 -1.80 32.90 1.52
N ARG A 15 -2.76 33.78 1.25
CA ARG A 15 -4.18 33.46 1.34
C ARG A 15 -4.58 32.36 0.34
N GLU A 16 -4.07 32.44 -0.88
CA GLU A 16 -4.33 31.48 -1.96
C GLU A 16 -3.85 30.08 -1.59
N VAL A 17 -2.71 29.98 -0.89
CA VAL A 17 -2.20 28.71 -0.35
C VAL A 17 -3.19 28.10 0.64
N VAL A 18 -3.74 28.91 1.55
CA VAL A 18 -4.70 28.42 2.56
C VAL A 18 -6.00 27.99 1.90
N GLU A 19 -6.46 28.72 0.88
CA GLU A 19 -7.65 28.37 0.08
C GLU A 19 -7.46 27.04 -0.66
N ASP A 20 -6.30 26.82 -1.29
CA ASP A 20 -5.98 25.56 -1.95
C ASP A 20 -5.89 24.37 -0.96
N ILE A 21 -5.37 24.59 0.25
CA ILE A 21 -5.37 23.57 1.32
C ILE A 21 -6.81 23.21 1.71
N VAL A 22 -7.69 24.20 1.87
CA VAL A 22 -9.11 23.96 2.18
C VAL A 22 -9.76 23.17 1.05
N GLN A 23 -9.53 23.56 -0.20
CA GLN A 23 -10.14 22.94 -1.36
C GLN A 23 -9.74 21.47 -1.51
N ILE A 24 -8.44 21.16 -1.44
CA ILE A 24 -7.96 19.77 -1.57
C ILE A 24 -8.38 18.90 -0.37
N SER A 25 -8.63 19.51 0.80
CA SER A 25 -9.07 18.82 2.01
C SER A 25 -10.56 18.47 2.04
N GLN A 26 -11.36 19.05 1.13
CA GLN A 26 -12.79 18.76 1.07
C GLN A 26 -13.04 17.28 0.86
N ASN A 27 -14.02 16.76 1.61
CA ASN A 27 -14.37 15.34 1.64
C ASN A 27 -13.20 14.40 2.00
N ARG A 28 -12.15 14.85 2.69
CA ARG A 28 -11.05 13.96 3.10
C ARG A 28 -10.89 13.90 4.61
N GLU A 29 -10.35 12.78 5.08
CA GLU A 29 -9.77 12.75 6.42
C GLU A 29 -8.48 13.57 6.38
N VAL A 30 -8.39 14.57 7.25
CA VAL A 30 -7.17 15.34 7.51
C VAL A 30 -6.48 14.77 8.73
N GLY A 31 -5.17 14.55 8.63
CA GLY A 31 -4.30 14.36 9.79
C GLY A 31 -3.33 15.52 9.91
N TYR A 32 -3.07 15.97 11.13
CA TYR A 32 -2.09 17.01 11.42
C TYR A 32 -1.03 16.47 12.37
N LEU A 33 0.24 16.75 12.09
CA LEU A 33 1.34 16.46 13.01
C LEU A 33 1.51 17.61 13.98
N LEU A 34 1.73 17.27 15.24
CA LEU A 34 2.12 18.20 16.29
C LEU A 34 3.65 18.36 16.32
N GLU A 35 4.13 19.39 17.02
CA GLU A 35 5.57 19.64 17.23
C GLU A 35 6.34 18.40 17.73
N ASN A 36 5.69 17.54 18.54
CA ASN A 36 6.29 16.30 19.02
C ASN A 36 6.32 15.15 17.98
N MET A 37 6.06 15.45 16.71
CA MET A 37 6.04 14.50 15.59
C MET A 37 4.96 13.40 15.70
N LYS A 38 3.97 13.57 16.58
CA LYS A 38 2.80 12.69 16.69
C LYS A 38 1.64 13.29 15.92
N PHE A 39 0.82 12.42 15.32
CA PHE A 39 -0.47 12.85 14.81
C PHE A 39 -1.37 13.30 15.96
N GLY A 40 -2.10 14.38 15.73
CA GLY A 40 -3.22 14.76 16.59
C GLY A 40 -4.42 13.82 16.44
N ASN A 41 -5.56 14.24 16.98
CA ASN A 41 -6.77 13.44 16.97
C ASN A 41 -7.25 13.17 15.53
N ARG A 42 -7.62 11.92 15.27
CA ARG A 42 -8.16 11.45 13.99
C ARG A 42 -9.46 10.66 14.20
N PRO A 43 -10.44 10.77 13.29
CA PRO A 43 -10.45 11.61 12.08
C PRO A 43 -10.56 13.10 12.42
N SER A 44 -10.03 13.95 11.54
CA SER A 44 -10.18 15.41 11.56
C SER A 44 -10.52 15.90 10.16
N VAL A 45 -11.02 17.12 10.04
CA VAL A 45 -11.33 17.79 8.77
C VAL A 45 -10.77 19.20 8.77
N ILE A 46 -10.63 19.77 7.58
CA ILE A 46 -10.43 21.21 7.34
C ILE A 46 -11.53 21.60 6.35
N GLU A 47 -12.51 22.38 6.82
CA GLU A 47 -13.66 22.81 6.02
C GLU A 47 -13.52 24.27 5.58
N ASN A 48 -12.83 25.08 6.38
CA ASN A 48 -12.59 26.50 6.12
C ASN A 48 -11.18 26.93 6.50
N THR A 49 -10.80 28.15 6.11
CA THR A 49 -9.46 28.70 6.38
C THR A 49 -9.17 28.88 7.87
N GLY A 50 -10.20 29.16 8.67
CA GLY A 50 -10.10 29.27 10.13
C GLY A 50 -9.69 27.96 10.81
N ASP A 51 -10.10 26.81 10.27
CA ASP A 51 -9.71 25.50 10.81
C ASP A 51 -8.20 25.28 10.77
N ILE A 52 -7.54 25.74 9.70
CA ILE A 52 -6.07 25.66 9.55
C ILE A 52 -5.39 26.45 10.67
N PHE A 53 -5.80 27.70 10.89
CA PHE A 53 -5.22 28.54 11.95
C PHE A 53 -5.53 27.99 13.35
N ASN A 54 -6.73 27.48 13.57
CA ASN A 54 -7.10 26.81 14.83
C ASN A 54 -6.22 25.58 15.12
N LEU A 55 -5.89 24.80 14.09
CA LEU A 55 -4.98 23.66 14.22
C LEU A 55 -3.54 24.11 14.50
N ILE A 56 -3.05 25.15 13.80
CA ILE A 56 -1.73 25.73 14.05
C ILE A 56 -1.65 26.25 15.50
N ASP A 57 -2.70 26.90 16.00
CA ASP A 57 -2.77 27.38 17.38
C ASP A 57 -2.74 26.25 18.41
N LYS A 58 -3.26 25.08 18.06
CA LYS A 58 -3.15 23.84 18.85
C LYS A 58 -1.78 23.14 18.70
N GLY A 59 -0.86 23.70 17.92
CA GLY A 59 0.50 23.19 17.74
C GLY A 59 0.69 22.30 16.52
N ALA A 60 -0.23 22.33 15.54
CA ALA A 60 -0.03 21.65 14.27
C ALA A 60 1.13 22.28 13.49
N VAL A 61 2.02 21.44 12.96
CA VAL A 61 3.20 21.84 12.17
C VAL A 61 3.14 21.37 10.72
N SER A 62 2.35 20.34 10.42
CA SER A 62 2.14 19.87 9.05
C SER A 62 0.78 19.16 8.91
N PHE A 63 0.25 19.17 7.70
CA PHE A 63 -1.06 18.67 7.32
C PHE A 63 -0.94 17.55 6.29
N HIS A 64 -1.81 16.56 6.42
CA HIS A 64 -1.86 15.38 5.59
C HIS A 64 -3.32 15.06 5.28
N ILE A 65 -3.58 14.47 4.12
CA ILE A 65 -4.92 14.16 3.62
C ILE A 65 -5.02 12.70 3.20
N SER A 66 -6.21 12.11 3.32
CA SER A 66 -6.47 10.76 2.82
C SER A 66 -6.49 10.69 1.29
N LEU A 67 -6.03 9.57 0.73
CA LEU A 67 -6.20 9.28 -0.71
C LEU A 67 -7.69 9.11 -1.05
N GLU A 68 -8.44 8.53 -0.12
CA GLU A 68 -9.88 8.33 -0.20
C GLU A 68 -10.64 9.63 0.09
N ARG A 69 -11.82 9.72 -0.52
CA ARG A 69 -12.80 10.78 -0.32
C ARG A 69 -14.06 10.19 0.31
N TRP A 70 -14.62 10.90 1.27
CA TRP A 70 -15.69 10.47 2.16
C TRP A 70 -16.85 11.46 2.15
N SER A 71 -18.08 10.95 2.19
CA SER A 71 -19.28 11.76 2.37
C SER A 71 -19.26 12.49 3.71
N ASN A 72 -18.77 11.83 4.77
CA ASN A 72 -18.52 12.42 6.08
C ASN A 72 -17.28 11.79 6.74
N PRO A 73 -16.09 12.43 6.65
CA PRO A 73 -14.86 11.89 7.22
C PRO A 73 -14.90 11.66 8.74
N LEU A 74 -15.71 12.43 9.50
CA LEU A 74 -15.77 12.30 10.96
C LEU A 74 -16.41 10.99 11.42
N MET A 75 -17.23 10.36 10.57
CA MET A 75 -17.86 9.06 10.84
C MET A 75 -16.88 7.89 10.76
N LEU A 76 -15.66 8.09 10.24
CA LEU A 76 -14.65 7.03 10.13
C LEU A 76 -14.21 6.45 11.48
N LYS A 77 -14.46 7.14 12.59
CA LYS A 77 -14.21 6.63 13.95
C LYS A 77 -15.18 5.52 14.36
N GLU A 78 -16.36 5.44 13.72
CA GLU A 78 -17.45 4.53 14.07
C GLU A 78 -17.54 3.32 13.13
N VAL A 79 -16.76 3.34 12.04
CA VAL A 79 -16.70 2.26 11.03
C VAL A 79 -16.08 1.00 11.63
N LYS A 80 -16.80 -0.11 11.55
CA LYS A 80 -16.40 -1.44 12.04
C LYS A 80 -16.22 -2.47 10.92
N SER A 81 -16.72 -2.18 9.72
CA SER A 81 -16.64 -3.11 8.58
C SER A 81 -16.25 -2.43 7.27
N LYS A 82 -15.75 -3.22 6.31
CA LYS A 82 -15.46 -2.76 4.94
C LYS A 82 -16.72 -2.23 4.23
N ARG A 83 -17.88 -2.81 4.52
CA ARG A 83 -19.16 -2.36 3.94
C ARG A 83 -19.49 -0.94 4.41
N GLU A 84 -19.47 -0.70 5.71
CA GLU A 84 -19.70 0.65 6.27
C GLU A 84 -18.68 1.67 5.75
N MET A 85 -17.42 1.26 5.59
CA MET A 85 -16.40 2.10 4.97
C MET A 85 -16.74 2.46 3.52
N ASN A 86 -17.15 1.48 2.73
CA ASN A 86 -17.56 1.69 1.34
C ASN A 86 -18.81 2.58 1.23
N ASP A 87 -19.75 2.47 2.16
CA ASP A 87 -20.96 3.29 2.21
C ASP A 87 -20.62 4.78 2.46
N LEU A 88 -19.57 5.06 3.23
CA LEU A 88 -19.04 6.42 3.41
C LEU A 88 -18.17 6.89 2.24
N ARG A 89 -17.57 6.00 1.46
CA ARG A 89 -16.65 6.38 0.39
C ARG A 89 -17.42 6.94 -0.80
N ILE A 90 -17.00 8.11 -1.26
CA ILE A 90 -17.51 8.74 -2.49
C ILE A 90 -16.53 8.63 -3.66
N GLY A 91 -15.24 8.39 -3.37
CA GLY A 91 -14.21 8.25 -4.38
C GLY A 91 -12.81 8.12 -3.78
N TRP A 92 -11.80 8.13 -4.64
CA TRP A 92 -10.39 8.10 -4.25
C TRP A 92 -9.51 8.53 -5.42
N ASP A 93 -8.41 9.23 -5.14
CA ASP A 93 -7.45 9.62 -6.16
C ASP A 93 -6.32 8.60 -6.23
N LEU A 94 -5.81 8.32 -7.44
CA LEU A 94 -4.56 7.61 -7.54
C LEU A 94 -3.43 8.58 -7.18
N ILE A 95 -2.73 8.32 -6.09
CA ILE A 95 -1.51 9.05 -5.74
C ILE A 95 -0.33 8.10 -5.77
N LEU A 96 0.66 8.42 -6.60
CA LEU A 96 1.92 7.71 -6.71
C LEU A 96 2.97 8.50 -5.93
N ASP A 97 3.40 7.97 -4.79
CA ASP A 97 4.51 8.53 -4.03
C ASP A 97 5.84 8.02 -4.60
N ILE A 98 6.63 8.93 -5.14
CA ILE A 98 7.93 8.66 -5.77
C ILE A 98 8.99 9.22 -4.84
N ASP A 99 9.73 8.34 -4.17
CA ASP A 99 10.90 8.74 -3.40
C ASP A 99 12.13 7.93 -3.81
N SER A 100 13.28 8.59 -3.80
CA SER A 100 14.56 8.02 -4.20
C SER A 100 15.69 8.59 -3.35
N GLU A 101 16.90 8.08 -3.56
CA GLU A 101 18.09 8.49 -2.80
C GLU A 101 18.40 9.98 -2.93
N ASN A 102 18.05 10.57 -4.09
CA ASN A 102 18.19 11.99 -4.37
C ASN A 102 17.06 12.52 -5.28
N ILE A 103 16.91 13.84 -5.28
CA ILE A 103 15.85 14.54 -6.02
C ILE A 103 15.99 14.43 -7.54
N GLU A 104 17.21 14.36 -8.07
CA GLU A 104 17.45 14.29 -9.53
C GLU A 104 16.98 12.96 -10.11
N VAL A 105 17.24 11.85 -9.40
CA VAL A 105 16.69 10.54 -9.76
C VAL A 105 15.17 10.56 -9.67
N SER A 106 14.60 11.13 -8.61
CA SER A 106 13.14 11.26 -8.47
C SER A 106 12.51 12.06 -9.61
N LYS A 107 13.16 13.11 -10.13
CA LYS A 107 12.68 13.88 -11.29
C LYS A 107 12.62 13.01 -12.55
N ILE A 108 13.64 12.19 -12.78
CA ILE A 108 13.72 11.32 -13.96
C ILE A 108 12.64 10.23 -13.91
N ILE A 109 12.46 9.61 -12.73
CA ILE A 109 11.39 8.62 -12.51
C ILE A 109 10.02 9.26 -12.73
N ALA A 110 9.77 10.41 -12.11
CA ALA A 110 8.51 11.11 -12.25
C ALA A 110 8.24 11.56 -13.69
N ARG A 111 9.26 12.03 -14.43
CA ARG A 111 9.16 12.35 -15.85
C ARG A 111 8.76 11.12 -16.67
N GLU A 112 9.40 9.97 -16.44
CA GLU A 112 9.07 8.74 -17.18
C GLU A 112 7.64 8.27 -16.90
N ILE A 113 7.18 8.36 -15.65
CA ILE A 113 5.79 8.05 -15.29
C ILE A 113 4.82 9.02 -15.98
N LEU A 114 5.09 10.33 -15.94
CA LEU A 114 4.25 11.34 -16.60
C LEU A 114 4.15 11.07 -18.12
N ASP A 115 5.29 10.85 -18.78
CA ASP A 115 5.34 10.58 -20.22
C ASP A 115 4.51 9.34 -20.58
N PHE A 116 4.61 8.25 -19.79
CA PHE A 116 3.78 7.06 -19.96
C PHE A 116 2.29 7.33 -19.77
N LEU A 117 1.90 8.10 -18.74
CA LEU A 117 0.49 8.43 -18.49
C LEU A 117 -0.10 9.27 -19.65
N PHE A 118 0.68 10.22 -20.19
CA PHE A 118 0.25 11.01 -21.35
C PHE A 118 0.11 10.17 -22.62
N GLU A 119 0.99 9.20 -22.86
CA GLU A 119 0.87 8.25 -23.97
C GLU A 119 -0.38 7.36 -23.86
N LYS A 120 -0.88 7.16 -22.64
CA LYS A 120 -2.16 6.48 -22.36
C LYS A 120 -3.38 7.41 -22.47
N ASP A 121 -3.21 8.61 -23.00
CA ASP A 121 -4.24 9.65 -23.16
C ASP A 121 -4.86 10.09 -21.82
N ILE A 122 -4.12 9.95 -20.72
CA ILE A 122 -4.53 10.46 -19.41
C ILE A 122 -4.16 11.94 -19.35
N LYS A 123 -5.14 12.79 -19.65
CA LYS A 123 -4.94 14.24 -19.80
C LYS A 123 -4.84 14.99 -18.47
N LYS A 124 -5.54 14.51 -17.45
CA LYS A 124 -5.58 15.13 -16.12
C LYS A 124 -4.65 14.39 -15.17
N VAL A 125 -3.41 14.85 -15.12
CA VAL A 125 -2.36 14.34 -14.24
C VAL A 125 -1.67 15.54 -13.58
N TYR A 126 -1.51 15.47 -12.27
CA TYR A 126 -0.84 16.51 -11.50
C TYR A 126 0.43 15.97 -10.86
N ILE A 127 1.36 16.87 -10.54
CA ILE A 127 2.55 16.53 -9.78
C ILE A 127 2.82 17.62 -8.75
N LYS A 128 3.27 17.20 -7.56
CA LYS A 128 3.79 18.11 -6.54
C LYS A 128 5.09 17.59 -5.95
N TYR A 129 5.95 18.51 -5.54
CA TYR A 129 7.08 18.20 -4.67
C TYR A 129 6.58 17.85 -3.27
N SER A 130 7.12 16.79 -2.68
CA SER A 130 6.74 16.30 -1.33
C SER A 130 7.34 17.11 -0.17
N GLY A 131 8.22 18.08 -0.47
CA GLY A 131 9.05 18.77 0.54
C GLY A 131 10.34 18.00 0.91
N GLY A 132 10.50 16.75 0.48
CA GLY A 132 11.63 15.87 0.79
C GLY A 132 12.58 15.66 -0.40
N LYS A 133 12.76 14.41 -0.80
CA LYS A 133 13.52 14.04 -2.02
C LYS A 133 12.61 13.47 -3.12
N GLY A 134 11.31 13.46 -2.87
CA GLY A 134 10.33 12.81 -3.73
C GLY A 134 9.25 13.73 -4.27
N PHE A 135 8.41 13.16 -5.12
CA PHE A 135 7.26 13.79 -5.75
C PHE A 135 6.02 12.94 -5.57
N HIS A 136 4.84 13.56 -5.53
CA HIS A 136 3.58 12.83 -5.67
C HIS A 136 3.01 13.13 -7.04
N ILE A 137 2.69 12.09 -7.81
CA ILE A 137 1.89 12.19 -9.04
C ILE A 137 0.45 11.81 -8.70
N ALA A 138 -0.51 12.58 -9.19
CA ALA A 138 -1.93 12.39 -8.89
C ALA A 138 -2.77 12.25 -10.17
N ILE A 139 -3.69 11.28 -10.16
CA ILE A 139 -4.79 11.18 -11.12
C ILE A 139 -6.10 11.35 -10.34
N PRO A 140 -6.91 12.36 -10.67
CA PRO A 140 -8.11 12.71 -9.91
C PRO A 140 -9.24 11.70 -10.09
N TRP A 141 -9.96 11.41 -9.00
CA TRP A 141 -11.13 10.51 -8.96
C TRP A 141 -12.18 10.82 -10.04
N GLU A 142 -12.40 12.09 -10.36
CA GLU A 142 -13.40 12.57 -11.32
C GLU A 142 -13.20 11.99 -12.72
N THR A 143 -11.96 11.60 -13.04
CA THR A 143 -11.61 10.98 -14.32
C THR A 143 -11.96 9.49 -14.39
N PHE A 144 -12.34 8.89 -13.27
CA PHE A 144 -12.62 7.47 -13.20
C PHE A 144 -14.05 7.22 -13.70
N PRO A 145 -14.31 6.08 -14.36
CA PRO A 145 -15.67 5.66 -14.62
C PRO A 145 -16.35 5.30 -13.29
N GLU A 146 -17.64 5.59 -13.14
CA GLU A 146 -18.38 5.26 -11.90
C GLU A 146 -18.40 3.77 -11.62
N ARG A 147 -18.49 2.98 -12.69
CA ARG A 147 -18.53 1.52 -12.67
C ARG A 147 -17.52 0.99 -13.69
N ILE A 148 -16.97 -0.19 -13.41
CA ILE A 148 -16.10 -0.88 -14.34
C ILE A 148 -16.58 -2.31 -14.55
N GLU A 149 -16.64 -2.68 -15.81
CA GLU A 149 -17.02 -4.01 -16.24
C GLU A 149 -15.78 -4.81 -16.63
N TYR A 150 -15.63 -6.00 -16.05
CA TYR A 150 -14.52 -6.89 -16.34
C TYR A 150 -14.87 -8.36 -16.15
N THR A 151 -14.19 -9.23 -16.88
CA THR A 151 -14.39 -10.68 -16.77
C THR A 151 -13.67 -11.23 -15.55
N LYS A 152 -14.40 -11.93 -14.69
CA LYS A 152 -13.91 -12.57 -13.47
C LYS A 152 -14.37 -14.02 -13.46
N LYS A 153 -13.46 -14.94 -13.77
CA LYS A 153 -13.74 -16.39 -13.85
C LYS A 153 -14.88 -16.72 -14.82
N GLU A 154 -14.80 -16.21 -16.05
CA GLU A 154 -15.76 -16.40 -17.15
C GLU A 154 -17.10 -15.65 -16.98
N ASP A 155 -17.39 -15.11 -15.80
CA ASP A 155 -18.52 -14.22 -15.56
C ASP A 155 -18.15 -12.76 -15.85
N LEU A 156 -19.04 -12.04 -16.51
CA LEU A 156 -18.95 -10.59 -16.68
C LEU A 156 -19.45 -9.92 -15.39
N VAL A 157 -18.57 -9.18 -14.73
CA VAL A 157 -18.88 -8.53 -13.44
C VAL A 157 -18.73 -7.03 -13.59
N GLU A 158 -19.70 -6.31 -13.06
CA GLU A 158 -19.68 -4.85 -12.99
C GLU A 158 -19.63 -4.42 -11.52
N GLU A 159 -18.60 -3.66 -11.15
CA GLU A 159 -18.40 -3.16 -9.78
C GLU A 159 -18.27 -1.64 -9.79
N GLU A 160 -18.76 -0.98 -8.73
CA GLU A 160 -18.53 0.45 -8.54
C GLU A 160 -17.05 0.72 -8.28
N THR A 161 -16.44 1.60 -9.07
CA THR A 161 -14.99 1.84 -9.04
C THR A 161 -14.54 2.38 -7.68
N LYS A 162 -15.41 3.09 -6.95
CA LYS A 162 -15.10 3.61 -5.61
C LYS A 162 -14.87 2.49 -4.60
N ASN A 163 -15.52 1.34 -4.79
CA ASN A 163 -15.43 0.19 -3.88
C ASN A 163 -14.19 -0.68 -4.13
N LEU A 164 -13.45 -0.40 -5.21
CA LEU A 164 -12.26 -1.14 -5.60
C LEU A 164 -10.96 -0.65 -4.93
N PHE A 165 -11.02 0.39 -4.10
CA PHE A 165 -9.88 0.80 -3.28
C PHE A 165 -9.65 -0.16 -2.10
N PRO A 166 -8.39 -0.45 -1.71
CA PRO A 166 -7.13 0.01 -2.30
C PRO A 166 -6.62 -0.85 -3.46
N ASP A 167 -7.30 -1.96 -3.75
CA ASP A 167 -6.78 -3.00 -4.65
C ASP A 167 -6.55 -2.47 -6.06
N LEU A 168 -7.55 -1.82 -6.68
CA LEU A 168 -7.40 -1.24 -8.03
C LEU A 168 -6.31 -0.15 -8.08
N ALA A 169 -6.21 0.69 -7.06
CA ALA A 169 -5.16 1.71 -6.97
C ALA A 169 -3.76 1.08 -6.96
N ARG A 170 -3.57 -0.01 -6.21
CA ARG A 170 -2.32 -0.79 -6.22
C ARG A 170 -2.04 -1.43 -7.57
N GLU A 171 -3.06 -1.97 -8.24
CA GLU A 171 -2.88 -2.51 -9.60
C GLU A 171 -2.43 -1.45 -10.58
N MET A 172 -3.03 -0.27 -10.52
CA MET A 172 -2.66 0.86 -11.37
C MET A 172 -1.20 1.24 -11.12
N ALA A 173 -0.78 1.37 -9.85
CA ALA A 173 0.60 1.68 -9.49
C ALA A 173 1.58 0.61 -10.02
N LEU A 174 1.29 -0.68 -9.79
CA LEU A 174 2.13 -1.79 -10.26
C LEU A 174 2.21 -1.86 -11.79
N TYR A 175 1.08 -1.64 -12.48
CA TYR A 175 1.04 -1.58 -13.94
C TYR A 175 1.93 -0.44 -14.46
N ILE A 176 1.82 0.75 -13.88
CA ILE A 176 2.64 1.91 -14.25
C ILE A 176 4.12 1.60 -14.03
N MET A 177 4.48 1.02 -12.88
CA MET A 177 5.86 0.62 -12.58
C MET A 177 6.41 -0.34 -13.63
N GLU A 178 5.67 -1.40 -13.93
CA GLU A 178 6.10 -2.42 -14.89
C GLU A 178 6.28 -1.84 -16.29
N LYS A 179 5.37 -0.96 -16.72
CA LYS A 179 5.42 -0.36 -18.06
C LYS A 179 6.47 0.75 -18.22
N THR A 180 6.95 1.32 -17.13
CA THR A 180 7.98 2.39 -17.14
C THR A 180 9.40 1.87 -16.91
N LYS A 181 9.54 0.63 -16.41
CA LYS A 181 10.81 0.00 -16.05
C LYS A 181 11.88 0.04 -17.15
N GLU A 182 11.60 -0.58 -18.30
CA GLU A 182 12.56 -0.67 -19.42
C GLU A 182 12.94 0.73 -19.96
N ARG A 183 11.99 1.66 -19.93
CA ARG A 183 12.18 3.03 -20.42
C ARG A 183 13.09 3.82 -19.49
N LEU A 184 12.90 3.65 -18.17
CA LEU A 184 13.80 4.23 -17.17
C LEU A 184 15.22 3.67 -17.32
N GLU A 185 15.38 2.35 -17.50
CA GLU A 185 16.69 1.72 -17.72
C GLU A 185 17.41 2.33 -18.93
N LYS A 186 16.69 2.54 -20.05
CA LYS A 186 17.23 3.20 -21.24
C LYS A 186 17.62 4.65 -20.95
N ARG A 187 16.78 5.43 -20.28
CA ARG A 187 17.13 6.83 -19.94
C ARG A 187 18.33 6.92 -19.01
N ALA A 188 18.37 6.08 -17.98
CA ALA A 188 19.48 6.02 -17.04
C ALA A 188 20.80 5.65 -17.74
N THR A 189 20.76 4.71 -18.69
CA THR A 189 21.95 4.24 -19.39
C THR A 189 22.44 5.22 -20.45
N TYR A 190 21.54 5.80 -21.25
CA TYR A 190 21.92 6.54 -22.46
C TYR A 190 21.75 8.05 -22.36
N LYS A 191 20.81 8.54 -21.54
CA LYS A 191 20.48 9.97 -21.47
C LYS A 191 21.07 10.67 -20.24
N TYR A 192 21.15 9.96 -19.11
CA TYR A 192 21.64 10.51 -17.84
C TYR A 192 22.68 9.61 -17.15
N PRO A 193 23.69 9.08 -17.87
CA PRO A 193 24.65 8.13 -17.30
C PRO A 193 25.35 8.65 -16.04
N GLU A 194 25.64 9.95 -15.97
CA GLU A 194 26.30 10.62 -14.85
C GLU A 194 25.45 10.69 -13.57
N ILE A 195 24.12 10.73 -13.71
CA ILE A 195 23.19 10.78 -12.56
C ILE A 195 23.07 9.38 -11.93
N PHE A 196 23.16 8.34 -12.75
CA PHE A 196 23.02 6.94 -12.33
C PHE A 196 24.36 6.21 -12.16
N GLU A 197 25.50 6.86 -12.34
CA GLU A 197 26.83 6.22 -12.30
C GLU A 197 27.11 5.50 -10.97
N LYS A 198 26.61 6.05 -9.87
CA LYS A 198 26.76 5.47 -8.51
C LYS A 198 25.66 4.48 -8.15
N ILE A 199 24.69 4.28 -9.03
CA ILE A 199 23.60 3.34 -8.83
C ILE A 199 23.92 2.08 -9.62
N ASP A 200 23.87 0.95 -8.94
CA ASP A 200 24.02 -0.35 -9.57
C ASP A 200 23.01 -0.51 -10.72
N LYS A 201 23.50 -0.84 -11.92
CA LYS A 201 22.68 -0.91 -13.13
C LYS A 201 21.59 -1.98 -13.03
N ASP A 202 21.91 -3.10 -12.39
CA ASP A 202 20.95 -4.17 -12.12
C ASP A 202 19.85 -3.73 -11.13
N SER A 203 20.12 -2.67 -10.38
CA SER A 203 19.21 -2.05 -9.42
C SER A 203 18.41 -0.87 -9.98
N ILE A 204 18.73 -0.31 -11.17
CA ILE A 204 18.01 0.83 -11.76
C ILE A 204 16.52 0.54 -11.91
N SER A 205 16.23 -0.66 -12.36
CA SER A 205 14.89 -1.17 -12.57
C SER A 205 14.06 -1.27 -11.28
N SER A 206 14.76 -1.39 -10.14
CA SER A 206 14.19 -1.43 -8.80
C SER A 206 14.08 -0.04 -8.14
N LEU A 207 14.54 1.03 -8.80
CA LEU A 207 14.45 2.40 -8.30
C LEU A 207 13.04 2.97 -8.40
N ILE A 208 12.21 2.47 -9.33
CA ILE A 208 10.79 2.81 -9.35
C ILE A 208 10.15 2.09 -8.17
N LYS A 209 10.26 2.67 -6.98
CA LYS A 209 9.54 2.22 -5.79
C LYS A 209 8.38 3.17 -5.59
N ILE A 210 7.23 2.83 -6.19
CA ILE A 210 5.99 3.45 -5.75
C ILE A 210 5.61 2.74 -4.45
N ASP A 211 5.48 3.50 -3.36
CA ASP A 211 5.07 2.92 -2.08
C ASP A 211 3.60 2.47 -2.15
N THR A 212 3.39 1.23 -2.59
CA THR A 212 2.06 0.62 -2.63
C THR A 212 1.47 0.36 -1.24
N ILE A 213 2.29 0.42 -0.17
CA ILE A 213 1.81 0.36 1.23
C ILE A 213 1.11 1.68 1.58
N ALA A 214 1.62 2.81 1.07
CA ALA A 214 0.95 4.11 1.18
C ALA A 214 -0.42 4.13 0.46
N ILE A 215 -0.69 3.17 -0.42
CA ILE A 215 -2.01 2.91 -0.98
C ILE A 215 -2.74 1.92 -0.07
N SER A 216 -3.25 2.39 1.07
CA SER A 216 -4.04 1.61 2.02
C SER A 216 -5.19 2.43 2.61
N ASN A 217 -6.18 1.74 3.20
CA ASN A 217 -7.36 2.40 3.76
C ASN A 217 -6.96 3.44 4.82
N ARG A 218 -7.50 4.65 4.71
CA ARG A 218 -7.24 5.80 5.59
C ARG A 218 -5.76 6.17 5.73
N HIS A 219 -4.93 5.77 4.75
CA HIS A 219 -3.57 6.24 4.66
C HIS A 219 -3.54 7.74 4.36
N LEU A 220 -2.58 8.45 4.93
CA LEU A 220 -2.45 9.90 4.81
C LEU A 220 -1.16 10.25 4.07
N ILE A 221 -1.28 11.13 3.08
CA ILE A 221 -0.15 11.73 2.37
C ILE A 221 -0.02 13.20 2.74
N ARG A 222 1.19 13.75 2.63
CA ARG A 222 1.40 15.18 2.88
C ARG A 222 0.49 16.02 1.98
N CYS A 223 -0.26 16.94 2.57
CA CYS A 223 -1.17 17.84 1.87
C CYS A 223 -0.39 18.79 0.94
N LEU A 224 -1.03 19.27 -0.12
CA LEU A 224 -0.55 20.42 -0.89
C LEU A 224 -0.30 21.60 0.06
N TYR A 225 0.78 22.33 -0.16
CA TYR A 225 1.29 23.44 0.66
C TYR A 225 1.52 23.17 2.15
N SER A 226 1.40 21.92 2.60
CA SER A 226 1.88 21.54 3.92
C SER A 226 3.40 21.62 3.96
N ILE A 227 3.91 22.10 5.09
CA ILE A 227 5.34 22.05 5.38
C ILE A 227 5.78 20.61 5.65
N ASN A 228 6.98 20.27 5.22
CA ASN A 228 7.68 19.07 5.61
C ASN A 228 8.46 19.33 6.89
N GLU A 229 8.05 18.66 7.97
CA GLU A 229 8.57 18.83 9.32
C GLU A 229 10.07 18.54 9.44
N LYS A 230 10.65 17.72 8.55
CA LYS A 230 12.07 17.36 8.57
C LYS A 230 12.94 18.38 7.83
N THR A 231 12.47 18.88 6.69
CA THR A 231 13.25 19.77 5.81
C THR A 231 12.90 21.25 5.95
N GLY A 232 11.72 21.55 6.51
CA GLY A 232 11.15 22.89 6.55
C GLY A 232 10.65 23.41 5.19
N ARG A 233 10.64 22.57 4.15
CA ARG A 233 10.18 22.95 2.81
C ARG A 233 8.70 22.68 2.62
N ILE A 234 8.06 23.49 1.80
CA ILE A 234 6.65 23.43 1.46
C ILE A 234 6.43 22.35 0.39
N SER A 235 5.33 21.59 0.50
CA SER A 235 4.91 20.71 -0.59
C SER A 235 4.24 21.53 -1.69
N ILE A 236 4.92 21.80 -2.80
CA ILE A 236 4.43 22.73 -3.83
C ILE A 236 4.07 22.02 -5.13
N PRO A 237 3.01 22.46 -5.85
CA PRO A 237 2.67 21.92 -7.16
C PRO A 237 3.76 22.29 -8.18
N ILE A 238 3.91 21.47 -9.22
CA ILE A 238 4.88 21.70 -10.28
C ILE A 238 4.18 21.54 -11.62
N ASP A 239 4.44 22.47 -12.55
CA ASP A 239 4.05 22.27 -13.94
C ASP A 239 4.77 21.03 -14.50
N VAL A 240 4.00 20.04 -14.95
CA VAL A 240 4.49 18.79 -15.54
C VAL A 240 5.56 19.01 -16.61
N ARG A 241 5.52 20.14 -17.33
CA ARG A 241 6.51 20.49 -18.36
C ARG A 241 7.87 20.87 -17.76
N ASN A 242 7.89 21.40 -16.54
CA ASN A 242 9.05 22.02 -15.91
C ASN A 242 9.71 21.17 -14.80
N ILE A 243 9.29 19.92 -14.58
CA ILE A 243 9.84 19.04 -13.52
C ILE A 243 11.38 18.94 -13.53
N GLU A 244 11.99 18.86 -14.71
CA GLU A 244 13.46 18.72 -14.84
C GLU A 244 14.20 19.96 -14.29
N LYS A 245 13.59 21.13 -14.42
CA LYS A 245 14.15 22.42 -13.96
C LYS A 245 13.84 22.72 -12.50
N PHE A 246 13.03 21.88 -11.84
CA PHE A 246 12.62 22.12 -10.46
C PHE A 246 13.82 22.19 -9.51
N ASN A 247 13.84 23.21 -8.63
CA ASN A 247 14.84 23.33 -7.57
C ASN A 247 14.14 23.32 -6.21
N PRO A 248 14.50 22.43 -5.27
CA PRO A 248 13.95 22.42 -3.92
C PRO A 248 14.02 23.76 -3.17
N LYS A 249 14.93 24.67 -3.55
CA LYS A 249 15.01 26.02 -2.97
C LYS A 249 13.74 26.85 -3.19
N TYR A 250 13.00 26.60 -4.27
CA TYR A 250 11.71 27.29 -4.54
C TYR A 250 10.64 26.92 -3.52
N ALA A 251 10.81 25.81 -2.82
CA ALA A 251 9.91 25.34 -1.76
C ALA A 251 10.32 25.82 -0.37
N GLU A 252 11.38 26.61 -0.22
CA GLU A 252 11.74 27.20 1.06
C GLU A 252 10.80 28.38 1.36
N ILE A 253 10.33 28.52 2.60
CA ILE A 253 9.36 29.54 3.00
C ILE A 253 9.73 30.95 2.52
N ASN A 254 11.01 31.31 2.62
CA ASN A 254 11.49 32.64 2.24
C ASN A 254 11.60 32.87 0.73
N ASN A 255 11.60 31.81 -0.07
CA ASN A 255 11.72 31.87 -1.54
C ASN A 255 10.41 31.52 -2.24
N PHE A 256 9.40 31.04 -1.51
CA PHE A 256 8.16 30.56 -2.07
C PHE A 256 7.36 31.69 -2.71
N VAL A 257 6.87 31.43 -3.93
CA VAL A 257 5.96 32.31 -4.67
C VAL A 257 4.80 31.46 -5.14
N TYR A 258 3.58 31.94 -4.95
CA TYR A 258 2.39 31.29 -5.46
C TYR A 258 2.30 31.45 -6.98
N GLU A 259 2.21 30.34 -7.71
CA GLU A 259 2.18 30.33 -9.19
C GLU A 259 0.80 29.95 -9.76
N GLY A 260 -0.20 29.65 -8.93
CA GLY A 260 -1.54 29.23 -9.39
C GLY A 260 -1.54 27.90 -10.16
N ILE A 261 -0.54 27.04 -9.95
CA ILE A 261 -0.46 25.74 -10.59
C ILE A 261 -1.40 24.77 -9.87
N PRO A 262 -2.39 24.16 -10.55
CA PRO A 262 -3.36 23.29 -9.89
C PRO A 262 -2.74 21.96 -9.45
N PHE A 263 -3.21 21.44 -8.33
CA PHE A 263 -2.98 20.05 -7.91
C PHE A 263 -4.24 19.55 -7.20
N LEU A 264 -5.10 18.84 -7.94
CA LEU A 264 -6.42 18.38 -7.44
C LEU A 264 -7.32 19.51 -6.91
N THR A 265 -7.09 20.75 -7.36
CA THR A 265 -7.85 21.96 -7.00
C THR A 265 -8.58 22.59 -8.19
N GLU A 266 -8.48 22.00 -9.39
CA GLU A 266 -9.28 22.46 -10.52
C GLU A 266 -10.54 21.62 -10.70
N GLU A 267 -11.60 22.25 -11.21
CA GLU A 267 -12.78 21.54 -11.65
C GLU A 267 -12.47 20.72 -12.91
N ILE A 268 -12.89 19.46 -12.91
CA ILE A 268 -12.65 18.54 -14.02
C ILE A 268 -13.91 18.45 -14.86
N LYS A 269 -13.83 18.96 -16.10
CA LYS A 269 -14.91 18.91 -17.07
C LYS A 269 -15.25 17.47 -17.48
N ASP A 270 -16.52 17.25 -17.84
CA ASP A 270 -16.97 15.98 -18.39
C ASP A 270 -16.17 15.56 -19.64
N GLY A 271 -15.91 14.26 -19.75
CA GLY A 271 -15.25 13.63 -20.91
C GLY A 271 -13.80 13.17 -20.69
N TYR A 272 -13.13 13.58 -19.61
CA TYR A 272 -11.80 13.06 -19.27
C TYR A 272 -11.91 11.70 -18.56
N LYS A 273 -12.21 10.62 -19.29
CA LYS A 273 -12.35 9.28 -18.70
C LYS A 273 -11.13 8.39 -18.94
N ILE A 274 -10.63 7.75 -17.89
CA ILE A 274 -9.48 6.83 -17.94
C ILE A 274 -9.89 5.36 -18.15
N GLU A 275 -11.11 5.10 -18.62
CA GLU A 275 -11.68 3.75 -18.71
C GLU A 275 -10.80 2.79 -19.52
N ARG A 276 -10.26 3.24 -20.66
CA ARG A 276 -9.33 2.45 -21.48
C ARG A 276 -8.08 2.04 -20.68
N PHE A 277 -7.52 2.97 -19.91
CA PHE A 277 -6.37 2.67 -19.06
C PHE A 277 -6.72 1.65 -17.97
N LEU A 278 -7.88 1.77 -17.32
CA LEU A 278 -8.32 0.79 -16.33
C LEU A 278 -8.55 -0.59 -16.94
N ARG A 279 -9.10 -0.68 -18.16
CA ARG A 279 -9.24 -1.94 -18.90
C ARG A 279 -7.87 -2.56 -19.20
N ASP A 280 -6.89 -1.75 -19.63
CA ASP A 280 -5.50 -2.20 -19.83
C ASP A 280 -4.89 -2.77 -18.54
N VAL A 281 -5.07 -2.10 -17.41
CA VAL A 281 -4.59 -2.53 -16.08
C VAL A 281 -5.22 -3.87 -15.68
N ILE A 282 -6.54 -4.00 -15.82
CA ILE A 282 -7.27 -5.22 -15.46
C ILE A 282 -6.85 -6.39 -16.37
N ASN A 283 -6.75 -6.17 -17.68
CA ASN A 283 -6.31 -7.19 -18.62
C ASN A 283 -4.87 -7.64 -18.34
N TRP A 284 -3.98 -6.70 -18.03
CA TRP A 284 -2.61 -7.01 -17.61
C TRP A 284 -2.59 -7.86 -16.34
N LYS A 285 -3.39 -7.50 -15.33
CA LYS A 285 -3.56 -8.28 -14.10
C LYS A 285 -4.04 -9.70 -14.41
N ILE A 286 -5.09 -9.86 -15.22
CA ILE A 286 -5.64 -11.17 -15.60
C ILE A 286 -4.58 -12.00 -16.32
N ASN A 287 -3.91 -11.43 -17.32
CA ASN A 287 -2.86 -12.13 -18.08
C ASN A 287 -1.69 -12.56 -17.19
N ASN A 288 -1.26 -11.71 -16.27
CA ASN A 288 -0.22 -12.08 -15.30
C ASN A 288 -0.67 -13.17 -14.32
N MET A 289 -1.94 -13.16 -13.91
CA MET A 289 -2.50 -14.25 -13.11
C MET A 289 -2.54 -15.57 -13.89
N LEU A 290 -2.87 -15.54 -15.18
CA LEU A 290 -2.94 -16.72 -16.07
C LEU A 290 -1.56 -17.30 -16.38
N VAL A 291 -0.59 -16.44 -16.73
CA VAL A 291 0.79 -16.86 -17.08
C VAL A 291 1.56 -17.35 -15.85
N SER A 292 1.29 -16.80 -14.67
CA SER A 292 2.10 -17.09 -13.47
C SER A 292 1.44 -18.05 -12.49
N GLY A 293 0.16 -18.34 -12.68
CA GLY A 293 -0.69 -18.89 -11.63
C GLY A 293 -0.66 -18.14 -10.29
N ARG A 294 -0.27 -16.87 -10.33
CA ARG A 294 -0.04 -16.04 -9.14
C ARG A 294 -1.36 -15.43 -8.72
N THR A 295 -1.88 -15.90 -7.60
CA THR A 295 -2.83 -15.12 -6.82
C THR A 295 -2.00 -14.08 -6.08
N PHE A 296 -2.26 -12.78 -6.28
CA PHE A 296 -1.81 -11.61 -5.51
C PHE A 296 -1.01 -11.85 -4.21
N ILE A 297 0.20 -12.36 -4.31
CA ILE A 297 1.21 -12.46 -3.25
C ILE A 297 2.58 -12.60 -3.94
N GLU A 298 2.98 -11.60 -4.72
CA GLU A 298 4.40 -11.41 -5.07
C GLU A 298 4.65 -9.90 -5.20
N THR A 299 4.35 -9.15 -4.14
CA THR A 299 5.09 -7.91 -3.87
C THR A 299 6.36 -8.31 -3.13
N THR A 300 7.49 -8.15 -3.82
CA THR A 300 8.85 -8.06 -3.26
C THR A 300 9.28 -9.18 -2.32
N SER A 301 9.66 -10.34 -2.88
CA SER A 301 10.60 -11.24 -2.21
C SER A 301 12.02 -10.97 -2.71
N ILE A 302 12.59 -9.82 -2.32
CA ILE A 302 13.99 -9.82 -1.93
C ILE A 302 13.98 -10.52 -0.57
N GLU A 303 14.62 -11.69 -0.45
CA GLU A 303 14.70 -12.38 0.83
C GLU A 303 15.26 -11.41 1.87
N THR A 304 14.44 -11.03 2.83
CA THR A 304 14.92 -10.09 3.85
C THR A 304 15.92 -10.82 4.74
N PRO A 305 16.93 -10.12 5.31
CA PRO A 305 17.83 -10.71 6.31
C PRO A 305 17.09 -11.35 7.50
N GLU A 306 15.84 -10.96 7.72
CA GLU A 306 14.95 -11.51 8.73
C GLU A 306 14.33 -12.86 8.32
N GLU A 307 13.86 -12.99 7.08
CA GLU A 307 13.35 -14.26 6.54
C GLU A 307 14.44 -15.33 6.49
N GLU A 308 15.67 -14.97 6.12
CA GLU A 308 16.81 -15.89 6.21
C GLU A 308 17.04 -16.40 7.63
N LYS A 309 16.98 -15.50 8.64
CA LYS A 309 17.13 -15.88 10.06
C LYS A 309 16.02 -16.86 10.48
N ILE A 310 14.79 -16.64 10.02
CA ILE A 310 13.66 -17.54 10.29
C ILE A 310 13.89 -18.89 9.61
N LYS A 311 14.28 -18.93 8.33
CA LYS A 311 14.58 -20.18 7.60
C LYS A 311 15.72 -20.98 8.27
N ARG A 312 16.80 -20.31 8.70
CA ARG A 312 17.91 -20.94 9.43
C ARG A 312 17.43 -21.56 10.75
N LYS A 313 16.67 -20.81 11.56
CA LYS A 313 16.06 -21.33 12.80
C LYS A 313 15.13 -22.51 12.52
N LEU A 314 14.31 -22.40 11.50
CA LEU A 314 13.35 -23.44 11.13
C LEU A 314 14.06 -24.74 10.70
N LYS A 315 15.16 -24.63 9.94
CA LYS A 315 16.00 -25.78 9.56
C LYS A 315 16.59 -26.48 10.79
N ILE A 316 17.08 -25.72 11.77
CA ILE A 316 17.58 -26.26 13.04
C ILE A 316 16.48 -27.01 13.79
N GLU A 317 15.29 -26.41 13.92
CA GLU A 317 14.19 -27.02 14.66
C GLU A 317 13.61 -28.25 13.94
N LYS A 318 13.48 -28.23 12.61
CA LYS A 318 13.12 -29.40 11.79
C LYS A 318 14.12 -30.55 11.92
N ASN A 319 15.42 -30.25 12.11
CA ASN A 319 16.42 -31.30 12.37
C ASN A 319 16.26 -31.94 13.76
N LYS A 320 15.80 -31.18 14.75
CA LYS A 320 15.55 -31.67 16.13
C LYS A 320 14.24 -32.44 16.25
N TYR A 321 13.22 -32.06 15.50
CA TYR A 321 11.90 -32.68 15.51
C TYR A 321 11.58 -33.20 14.11
N LYS A 322 11.75 -34.50 13.91
CA LYS A 322 11.37 -35.18 12.67
C LYS A 322 9.93 -35.66 12.77
N GLY A 323 9.06 -35.13 11.92
CA GLY A 323 7.69 -35.62 11.76
C GLY A 323 6.64 -34.51 11.74
N LYS A 324 5.39 -34.93 11.60
CA LYS A 324 4.21 -34.08 11.59
C LYS A 324 3.97 -33.49 12.99
N ILE A 325 3.69 -32.19 13.06
CA ILE A 325 3.29 -31.52 14.30
C ILE A 325 1.75 -31.57 14.43
N SER A 326 1.29 -31.97 15.61
CA SER A 326 -0.13 -32.07 15.97
C SER A 326 -0.80 -30.70 16.20
N GLU A 327 -2.11 -30.64 15.97
CA GLU A 327 -2.92 -29.40 16.03
C GLU A 327 -2.95 -28.74 17.42
N ASP A 328 -2.74 -29.50 18.50
CA ASP A 328 -2.68 -28.96 19.87
C ASP A 328 -1.57 -27.92 20.05
N LEU A 329 -0.52 -28.03 19.23
CA LEU A 329 0.64 -27.17 19.22
C LEU A 329 0.51 -25.97 18.25
N PHE A 330 -0.60 -25.81 17.56
CA PHE A 330 -0.79 -24.69 16.64
C PHE A 330 -0.89 -23.36 17.40
N PRO A 331 -0.39 -22.25 16.81
CA PRO A 331 -0.57 -20.91 17.36
C PRO A 331 -2.05 -20.50 17.39
N PRO A 332 -2.43 -19.55 18.27
CA PRO A 332 -3.79 -19.05 18.35
C PRO A 332 -4.36 -18.58 17.00
N CYS A 333 -3.58 -17.85 16.20
CA CYS A 333 -4.05 -17.35 14.90
C CYS A 333 -4.44 -18.47 13.92
N ILE A 334 -3.69 -19.58 13.88
CA ILE A 334 -4.02 -20.72 13.02
C ILE A 334 -5.25 -21.46 13.56
N LYS A 335 -5.39 -21.58 14.89
CA LYS A 335 -6.59 -22.18 15.49
C LYS A 335 -7.84 -21.34 15.22
N ASN A 336 -7.72 -20.02 15.32
CA ASN A 336 -8.79 -19.08 15.02
C ASN A 336 -9.20 -19.12 13.55
N ILE A 337 -8.24 -19.23 12.63
CA ILE A 337 -8.55 -19.50 11.22
C ILE A 337 -9.34 -20.80 11.11
N LEU A 338 -8.86 -21.89 11.71
CA LEU A 338 -9.49 -23.22 11.61
C LEU A 338 -10.88 -23.30 12.27
N SER A 339 -11.21 -22.41 13.22
CA SER A 339 -12.57 -22.29 13.77
C SER A 339 -13.56 -21.58 12.85
N GLY A 340 -13.07 -20.87 11.83
CA GLY A 340 -13.89 -20.14 10.86
C GLY A 340 -13.48 -18.67 10.74
N VAL A 341 -13.72 -18.08 9.57
CA VAL A 341 -13.43 -16.66 9.30
C VAL A 341 -14.57 -16.02 8.51
N SER A 342 -14.96 -14.80 8.89
CA SER A 342 -15.98 -14.01 8.18
C SER A 342 -15.40 -13.31 6.93
N ASP A 343 -14.14 -12.89 7.00
CA ASP A 343 -13.37 -12.33 5.88
C ASP A 343 -11.97 -12.97 5.80
N GLY A 344 -11.31 -12.88 4.64
CA GLY A 344 -9.95 -13.38 4.47
C GLY A 344 -9.83 -14.86 4.16
N ARG A 345 -10.88 -15.51 3.64
CA ARG A 345 -10.89 -16.95 3.28
C ARG A 345 -9.71 -17.35 2.37
N LYS A 346 -9.44 -16.56 1.33
CA LYS A 346 -8.31 -16.80 0.41
C LYS A 346 -6.95 -16.62 1.09
N ARG A 347 -6.81 -15.59 1.94
CA ARG A 347 -5.62 -15.35 2.76
C ARG A 347 -5.38 -16.52 3.72
N SER A 348 -6.44 -17.02 4.33
CA SER A 348 -6.43 -18.16 5.24
C SER A 348 -5.94 -19.45 4.55
N ILE A 349 -6.40 -19.75 3.33
CA ILE A 349 -5.88 -20.90 2.56
C ILE A 349 -4.36 -20.78 2.36
N PHE A 350 -3.87 -19.62 1.92
CA PHE A 350 -2.44 -19.42 1.72
C PHE A 350 -1.64 -19.59 3.02
N ILE A 351 -2.12 -19.00 4.12
CA ILE A 351 -1.52 -19.13 5.45
C ILE A 351 -1.46 -20.60 5.88
N LEU A 352 -2.58 -21.33 5.76
CA LEU A 352 -2.70 -22.72 6.18
C LEU A 352 -1.81 -23.64 5.37
N ILE A 353 -1.76 -23.52 4.04
CA ILE A 353 -0.90 -24.37 3.20
C ILE A 353 0.58 -24.19 3.60
N ASN A 354 1.04 -22.94 3.66
CA ASN A 354 2.44 -22.65 3.97
C ASN A 354 2.80 -23.01 5.41
N PHE A 355 1.90 -22.80 6.36
CA PHE A 355 2.12 -23.22 7.74
C PHE A 355 2.18 -24.74 7.88
N LEU A 356 1.15 -25.46 7.43
CA LEU A 356 1.01 -26.91 7.60
C LEU A 356 2.12 -27.67 6.89
N LYS A 357 2.46 -27.29 5.64
CA LYS A 357 3.55 -27.96 4.91
C LYS A 357 4.90 -27.76 5.59
N ASN A 358 5.15 -26.60 6.20
CA ASN A 358 6.38 -26.34 6.95
C ASN A 358 6.46 -27.04 8.31
N ILE A 359 5.37 -27.62 8.82
CA ILE A 359 5.35 -28.41 10.06
C ILE A 359 5.13 -29.91 9.80
N GLY A 360 5.38 -30.36 8.57
CA GLY A 360 5.46 -31.78 8.23
C GLY A 360 4.13 -32.43 7.86
N TRP A 361 3.10 -31.67 7.49
CA TRP A 361 1.89 -32.23 6.90
C TRP A 361 2.10 -32.53 5.41
N GLU A 362 1.46 -33.58 4.90
CA GLU A 362 1.48 -33.91 3.47
C GLU A 362 0.38 -33.20 2.68
N PHE A 363 0.60 -32.96 1.39
CA PHE A 363 -0.33 -32.17 0.57
C PHE A 363 -1.75 -32.74 0.56
N ASP A 364 -1.90 -34.06 0.57
CA ASP A 364 -3.21 -34.71 0.61
C ASP A 364 -3.91 -34.49 1.95
N GLU A 365 -3.16 -34.49 3.06
CA GLU A 365 -3.67 -34.16 4.39
C GLU A 365 -4.07 -32.69 4.50
N ILE A 366 -3.26 -31.80 3.92
CA ILE A 366 -3.55 -30.36 3.85
C ILE A 366 -4.81 -30.14 3.03
N ASN A 367 -4.94 -30.77 1.86
CA ASN A 367 -6.10 -30.63 1.01
C ASN A 367 -7.38 -31.07 1.74
N LYS A 368 -7.35 -32.26 2.37
CA LYS A 368 -8.46 -32.76 3.18
C LYS A 368 -8.83 -31.77 4.30
N LYS A 369 -7.84 -31.25 5.02
CA LYS A 369 -8.06 -30.28 6.11
C LYS A 369 -8.67 -28.97 5.59
N LEU A 370 -8.23 -28.48 4.44
CA LEU A 370 -8.77 -27.26 3.83
C LEU A 370 -10.20 -27.44 3.35
N ILE A 371 -10.54 -28.59 2.76
CA ILE A 371 -11.91 -28.91 2.35
C ILE A 371 -12.82 -28.98 3.59
N GLU A 372 -12.41 -29.71 4.63
CA GLU A 372 -13.16 -29.80 5.90
C GLU A 372 -13.36 -28.42 6.56
N TRP A 373 -12.34 -27.56 6.53
CA TRP A 373 -12.43 -26.20 7.05
C TRP A 373 -13.35 -25.33 6.20
N ASN A 374 -13.19 -25.36 4.88
CA ASN A 374 -13.96 -24.55 3.94
C ASN A 374 -15.45 -24.87 4.01
N ASN A 375 -15.81 -26.14 4.16
CA ASN A 375 -17.20 -26.60 4.28
C ASN A 375 -17.89 -26.18 5.58
N LYS A 376 -17.14 -25.69 6.58
CA LYS A 376 -17.68 -25.14 7.83
C LYS A 376 -17.93 -23.63 7.76
N LEU A 377 -17.50 -22.97 6.69
CA LEU A 377 -17.67 -21.53 6.53
C LEU A 377 -19.10 -21.22 6.07
N GLU A 378 -19.62 -20.07 6.51
CA GLU A 378 -20.93 -19.56 6.09
C GLU A 378 -20.99 -19.31 4.57
N ASP A 379 -19.88 -18.85 3.98
CA ASP A 379 -19.70 -18.66 2.53
C ASP A 379 -18.44 -19.41 2.05
N PRO A 380 -18.55 -20.70 1.69
CA PRO A 380 -17.42 -21.52 1.28
C PRO A 380 -16.84 -21.07 -0.07
N LEU A 381 -15.51 -21.17 -0.21
CA LEU A 381 -14.86 -21.00 -1.50
C LEU A 381 -15.17 -22.19 -2.42
N ARG A 382 -15.25 -21.96 -3.73
CA ARG A 382 -15.36 -23.05 -4.73
C ARG A 382 -14.18 -24.02 -4.54
N GLU A 383 -14.45 -25.33 -4.42
CA GLU A 383 -13.42 -26.35 -4.17
C GLU A 383 -12.27 -26.31 -5.19
N ARG A 384 -12.59 -26.07 -6.46
CA ARG A 384 -11.59 -25.90 -7.54
C ARG A 384 -10.54 -24.82 -7.24
N TYR A 385 -10.88 -23.80 -6.46
CA TYR A 385 -9.91 -22.81 -6.00
C TYR A 385 -8.91 -23.41 -5.01
N ILE A 386 -9.35 -24.26 -4.09
CA ILE A 386 -8.50 -24.97 -3.13
C ILE A 386 -7.55 -25.90 -3.88
N ASP A 387 -8.08 -26.71 -4.80
CA ASP A 387 -7.28 -27.61 -5.65
C ASP A 387 -6.19 -26.86 -6.39
N TYR A 388 -6.56 -25.73 -7.01
CA TYR A 388 -5.62 -24.88 -7.71
C TYR A 388 -4.50 -24.35 -6.80
N GLN A 389 -4.83 -23.92 -5.58
CA GLN A 389 -3.83 -23.46 -4.62
C GLN A 389 -2.89 -24.60 -4.22
N ILE A 390 -3.41 -25.81 -4.00
CA ILE A 390 -2.59 -26.99 -3.69
C ILE A 390 -1.64 -27.31 -4.85
N GLU A 391 -2.13 -27.37 -6.09
CA GLU A 391 -1.31 -27.67 -7.27
C GLU A 391 -0.26 -26.59 -7.56
N TRP A 392 -0.58 -25.32 -7.29
CA TRP A 392 0.41 -24.24 -7.35
C TRP A 392 1.52 -24.45 -6.33
N HIS A 393 1.19 -24.76 -5.07
CA HIS A 393 2.20 -25.02 -4.04
C HIS A 393 3.01 -26.28 -4.34
N LYS A 394 2.40 -27.37 -4.81
CA LYS A 394 3.13 -28.57 -5.24
C LYS A 394 4.20 -28.24 -6.28
N ARG A 395 3.85 -27.44 -7.31
CA ARG A 395 4.79 -26.99 -8.35
C ARG A 395 5.89 -26.06 -7.82
N ALA A 396 5.60 -25.22 -6.83
CA ALA A 396 6.60 -24.39 -6.20
C ALA A 396 7.60 -25.24 -5.39
N TYR A 397 7.07 -26.15 -4.56
CA TYR A 397 7.89 -27.07 -3.75
C TYR A 397 8.75 -28.01 -4.61
N SER A 398 8.24 -28.46 -5.78
CA SER A 398 9.04 -29.28 -6.71
C SER A 398 10.21 -28.51 -7.34
N LYS A 399 10.19 -27.17 -7.29
CA LYS A 399 11.28 -26.28 -7.73
C LYS A 399 12.11 -25.75 -6.55
N ASP A 400 12.04 -26.43 -5.40
CA ASP A 400 12.70 -26.08 -4.14
C ASP A 400 12.35 -24.67 -3.60
N LYS A 401 11.20 -24.12 -4.02
CA LYS A 401 10.67 -22.86 -3.50
C LYS A 401 9.74 -23.14 -2.33
N GLN A 402 10.32 -23.18 -1.12
CA GLN A 402 9.55 -23.30 0.12
C GLN A 402 9.19 -21.92 0.66
N TYR A 403 7.91 -21.57 0.58
CA TYR A 403 7.39 -20.33 1.15
C TYR A 403 7.14 -20.48 2.64
N LEU A 404 7.40 -19.42 3.40
CA LEU A 404 7.00 -19.32 4.80
C LEU A 404 5.57 -18.75 4.88
N PRO A 405 4.80 -19.07 5.93
CA PRO A 405 3.63 -18.27 6.22
C PRO A 405 4.06 -16.82 6.53
N PRO A 406 3.22 -15.81 6.27
CA PRO A 406 3.52 -14.41 6.55
C PRO A 406 3.94 -14.15 8.01
N ASN A 407 4.75 -13.12 8.25
CA ASN A 407 5.16 -12.71 9.60
C ASN A 407 3.99 -12.13 10.42
N CYS A 408 4.09 -12.21 11.75
CA CYS A 408 3.05 -11.75 12.68
C CYS A 408 2.82 -10.22 12.65
N ASP A 409 3.86 -9.47 12.32
CA ASP A 409 3.84 -8.00 12.24
C ASP A 409 3.16 -7.47 10.96
N ASN A 410 3.05 -8.32 9.93
CA ASN A 410 2.33 -7.97 8.71
C ASN A 410 0.83 -7.85 8.99
N GLU A 411 0.34 -6.62 8.99
CA GLU A 411 -1.03 -6.28 9.39
C GLU A 411 -2.07 -6.93 8.46
N MET A 412 -1.72 -7.12 7.18
CA MET A 412 -2.63 -7.61 6.15
C MET A 412 -3.03 -9.07 6.30
N TYR A 413 -2.31 -9.88 7.09
CA TYR A 413 -2.54 -11.32 7.11
C TYR A 413 -3.32 -11.81 8.32
N TYR A 414 -2.94 -11.40 9.54
CA TYR A 414 -3.56 -11.93 10.75
C TYR A 414 -4.39 -10.87 11.50
N LYS A 415 -3.92 -9.62 11.53
CA LYS A 415 -4.60 -8.54 12.27
C LYS A 415 -5.84 -8.07 11.52
N GLU A 416 -5.70 -7.75 10.23
CA GLU A 416 -6.81 -7.24 9.41
C GLU A 416 -7.99 -8.20 9.30
N ILE A 417 -7.76 -9.51 9.28
CA ILE A 417 -8.83 -10.52 9.22
C ILE A 417 -9.35 -10.92 10.60
N GLY A 418 -8.87 -10.27 11.66
CA GLY A 418 -9.37 -10.45 13.03
C GLY A 418 -8.97 -11.76 13.71
N VAL A 419 -8.02 -12.53 13.17
CA VAL A 419 -7.64 -13.85 13.74
C VAL A 419 -6.47 -13.78 14.73
N CYS A 420 -5.74 -12.65 14.77
CA CYS A 420 -4.59 -12.48 15.66
C CYS A 420 -5.02 -12.19 17.11
N GLN A 421 -5.08 -13.24 17.94
CA GLN A 421 -5.29 -13.15 19.38
C GLN A 421 -4.07 -13.75 20.10
N PRO A 422 -3.01 -12.96 20.34
CA PRO A 422 -1.73 -13.49 20.81
C PRO A 422 -1.80 -13.98 22.26
N ASP A 423 -1.08 -15.07 22.55
CA ASP A 423 -0.85 -15.59 23.90
C ASP A 423 0.58 -15.27 24.41
N GLU A 424 0.96 -15.80 25.57
CA GLU A 424 2.30 -15.60 26.14
C GLU A 424 3.44 -16.13 25.26
N VAL A 425 3.22 -17.19 24.49
CA VAL A 425 4.23 -17.76 23.59
C VAL A 425 4.42 -16.88 22.36
N CYS A 426 3.36 -16.20 21.89
CA CYS A 426 3.40 -15.27 20.77
C CYS A 426 4.43 -14.13 20.97
N LYS A 427 4.73 -13.73 22.22
CA LYS A 427 5.71 -12.68 22.54
C LYS A 427 7.15 -13.02 22.12
N TYR A 428 7.45 -14.31 21.95
CA TYR A 428 8.81 -14.81 21.67
C TYR A 428 9.03 -15.23 20.22
N ILE A 429 8.05 -15.00 19.34
CA ILE A 429 8.11 -15.38 17.93
C ILE A 429 7.79 -14.19 17.05
N LYS A 430 8.43 -14.13 15.88
CA LYS A 430 8.13 -13.14 14.84
C LYS A 430 7.28 -13.70 13.70
N ASN A 431 7.31 -15.02 13.54
CA ASN A 431 6.57 -15.74 12.53
C ASN A 431 5.83 -16.91 13.20
N PRO A 432 4.54 -17.15 12.88
CA PRO A 432 3.75 -18.20 13.52
C PRO A 432 4.36 -19.59 13.32
N ILE A 433 5.19 -19.79 12.30
CA ILE A 433 5.84 -21.08 12.06
C ILE A 433 6.77 -21.52 13.20
N LEU A 434 7.30 -20.57 13.98
CA LEU A 434 8.18 -20.88 15.10
C LEU A 434 7.42 -21.23 16.38
N TYR A 435 6.11 -20.94 16.44
CA TYR A 435 5.28 -21.17 17.61
C TYR A 435 5.30 -22.64 18.08
N PRO A 436 5.07 -23.65 17.20
CA PRO A 436 4.94 -25.02 17.67
C PRO A 436 6.24 -25.54 18.28
N TYR A 437 7.39 -25.16 17.71
CA TYR A 437 8.71 -25.51 18.21
C TYR A 437 9.01 -24.87 19.57
N LYS A 438 8.58 -23.61 19.79
CA LYS A 438 8.67 -22.97 21.10
C LYS A 438 7.82 -23.67 22.16
N LYS A 439 6.58 -24.02 21.82
CA LYS A 439 5.68 -24.75 22.72
C LYS A 439 6.18 -26.16 23.05
N LEU A 440 6.82 -26.84 22.09
CA LEU A 440 7.49 -28.12 22.30
C LEU A 440 8.68 -28.01 23.27
N GLY A 441 9.46 -26.93 23.18
CA GLY A 441 10.56 -26.66 24.12
C GLY A 441 10.06 -26.52 25.56
N LEU A 442 9.02 -25.71 25.77
CA LEU A 442 8.42 -25.50 27.09
C LEU A 442 7.83 -26.78 27.71
N LYS A 443 7.16 -27.63 26.90
CA LYS A 443 6.64 -28.93 27.36
C LYS A 443 7.76 -29.89 27.82
N LYS A 444 8.96 -29.80 27.24
CA LYS A 444 10.12 -30.62 27.64
C LYS A 444 10.76 -30.13 28.94
N GLU A 445 10.76 -28.83 29.19
CA GLU A 445 11.25 -28.23 30.44
C GLU A 445 10.28 -28.48 31.61
N SER A 446 8.96 -28.47 31.38
CA SER A 446 7.96 -28.81 32.42
C SER A 446 7.90 -30.29 32.82
N LYS A 447 8.58 -31.17 32.09
CA LYS A 447 8.65 -32.62 32.34
C LYS A 447 10.01 -33.07 32.88
N LYS A 448 10.97 -32.16 33.00
CA LYS A 448 12.19 -32.32 33.78
C LYS A 448 11.97 -31.70 35.14
#